data_AF-A0A2R6MWB3-F1
#
_entry.id   AF-A0A2R6MWB3-F1
#
_cell.length_a   1.000
_cell.length_b   1.000
_cell.length_c   1.000
_cell.angle_alpha   90.00
_cell.angle_beta   90.00
_cell.angle_gamma   90.00
#
_symmetry.space_group_name_H-M   'P 1'
#
loop_
_entity.id
_entity.type
_entity.pdbx_description
1 polymer ?
#
loop_
_entity_poly.entity_id
_entity_poly.type
_entity_poly.pdbx_seq_one_letter_code
_entity_poly.pdbx_strand_id
1 'polypeptide(L)' 'SKLVYKTLVWNGRLTQQEIIERSLLSARTVRDALSRLEEHDVVERNVYYRDARQNVYTLADRGRERGSGTEPDRGAAAAE' A
#
# COMPACT_ATOMS: atom_id res chain seq x y z
N SER A 1 14.98 2.73 -2.77
CA SER A 1 13.51 2.55 -2.66
C SER A 1 12.89 1.65 -3.73
N LYS A 2 13.66 0.86 -4.52
CA LYS A 2 13.14 0.08 -5.65
C LYS A 2 12.27 -1.14 -5.24
N LEU A 3 12.54 -1.71 -4.06
CA LEU A 3 11.80 -2.87 -3.56
C LEU A 3 10.37 -2.52 -3.15
N VAL A 4 10.18 -1.46 -2.35
CA VAL A 4 8.86 -0.97 -1.92
C VAL A 4 7.97 -0.64 -3.13
N TYR A 5 8.54 0.04 -4.13
CA TYR A 5 7.85 0.29 -5.39
C TYR A 5 7.40 -1.01 -6.06
N LYS A 6 8.29 -2.00 -6.21
CA LYS A 6 7.93 -3.30 -6.80
C LYS A 6 6.82 -4.01 -6.01
N THR A 7 6.88 -3.97 -4.68
CA THR A 7 5.83 -4.56 -3.84
C THR A 7 4.47 -3.94 -4.13
N LEU A 8 4.39 -2.61 -4.27
CA LEU A 8 3.16 -1.92 -4.68
C LEU A 8 2.74 -2.24 -6.12
N VAL A 9 3.69 -2.39 -7.06
CA VAL A 9 3.35 -2.81 -8.45
C VAL A 9 2.70 -4.19 -8.47
N TRP A 10 3.15 -5.12 -7.63
CA TRP A 10 2.72 -6.52 -7.68
C TRP A 10 1.46 -6.78 -6.86
N ASN A 11 1.30 -6.08 -5.74
CA ASN A 11 0.17 -6.27 -4.82
C ASN A 11 -0.89 -5.18 -4.96
N GLY A 12 -0.59 -4.08 -5.66
CA GLY A 12 -1.47 -2.93 -5.81
C GLY A 12 -1.53 -2.09 -4.54
N ARG A 13 -2.73 -1.94 -3.99
CA ARG A 13 -3.02 -1.13 -2.80
C ARG A 13 -2.62 -1.89 -1.54
N LEU A 14 -1.72 -1.31 -0.75
CA LEU A 14 -1.28 -1.90 0.52
C LEU A 14 -1.21 -0.85 1.63
N THR A 15 -1.48 -1.26 2.86
CA THR A 15 -1.18 -0.46 4.05
C THR A 15 0.32 -0.41 4.32
N GLN A 16 0.77 0.57 5.11
CA GLN A 16 2.17 0.66 5.52
C GLN A 16 2.67 -0.63 6.21
N GLN A 17 1.82 -1.26 7.03
CA GLN A 17 2.17 -2.49 7.74
C GLN A 17 2.34 -3.66 6.77
N GLU A 18 1.43 -3.84 5.82
CA GLU A 18 1.56 -4.91 4.82
C GLU A 18 2.80 -4.74 3.95
N ILE A 19 3.19 -3.50 3.65
CA ILE A 19 4.44 -3.23 2.89
C ILE A 19 5.65 -3.67 3.72
N ILE A 20 5.66 -3.44 5.03
CA ILE A 20 6.72 -3.88 5.93
C ILE A 20 6.83 -5.41 5.91
N GLU A 21 5.70 -6.09 6.11
CA GLU A 21 5.63 -7.56 6.13
C GLU A 21 6.06 -8.18 4.80
N ARG A 22 5.59 -7.63 3.67
CA ARG A 22 5.89 -8.16 2.33
C ARG A 22 7.28 -7.81 1.82
N SER A 23 7.80 -6.63 2.17
CA SER A 23 9.15 -6.21 1.73
C SER A 23 10.26 -6.78 2.61
N LEU A 24 9.93 -7.29 3.79
CA LEU A 24 10.87 -7.74 4.82
C LEU A 24 11.90 -6.66 5.20
N LEU A 25 11.51 -5.38 5.05
CA LEU A 25 12.31 -4.22 5.43
C LEU A 25 11.88 -3.71 6.80
N SER A 26 12.76 -2.96 7.47
CA SER A 26 12.37 -2.29 8.71
C SER A 26 11.31 -1.21 8.45
N ALA A 27 10.44 -0.99 9.44
CA ALA A 27 9.41 0.06 9.38
C ALA A 27 9.97 1.45 9.04
N ARG A 28 11.17 1.77 9.54
CA ARG A 28 11.86 3.03 9.25
C ARG A 28 12.22 3.14 7.76
N THR A 29 12.78 2.08 7.18
CA THR A 29 13.16 2.05 5.77
C THR A 29 11.95 2.15 4.86
N VAL A 30 10.84 1.49 5.24
CA VAL A 30 9.58 1.59 4.50
C VAL A 30 9.01 3.01 4.56
N ARG A 31 8.98 3.63 5.75
CA ARG A 31 8.55 5.03 5.90
C ARG A 31 9.38 5.97 5.05
N ASP A 32 10.71 5.91 5.17
CA ASP A 32 11.62 6.76 4.40
C ASP A 32 11.45 6.52 2.89
N ALA A 33 11.23 5.27 2.47
CA ALA A 33 11.00 4.94 1.08
C ALA A 33 9.65 5.46 0.57
N LEU A 34 8.57 5.36 1.35
CA LEU A 34 7.24 5.86 1.00
C LEU A 34 7.24 7.37 0.90
N SER A 35 7.81 8.07 1.90
CA SER A 35 7.93 9.54 1.84
C SER A 35 8.68 9.99 0.60
N ARG A 36 9.81 9.36 0.27
CA ARG A 36 10.55 9.66 -0.98
C ARG A 36 9.72 9.36 -2.24
N LEU A 37 8.93 8.29 -2.25
CA LEU A 37 8.10 7.94 -3.41
C LEU A 37 6.89 8.89 -3.56
N GLU A 38 6.34 9.39 -2.46
CA GLU A 38 5.32 10.45 -2.42
C GLU A 38 5.92 11.78 -2.92
N GLU A 39 7.11 12.16 -2.46
CA GLU A 39 7.84 13.36 -2.93
C GLU A 39 8.09 13.36 -4.45
N HIS A 40 8.25 12.18 -5.04
CA HIS A 40 8.45 12.01 -6.48
C HIS A 40 7.14 11.82 -7.27
N ASP A 41 5.97 11.90 -6.64
CA ASP A 41 4.67 11.71 -7.26
C ASP A 41 4.57 10.35 -7.98
N VAL A 42 5.10 9.31 -7.32
CA VAL A 42 5.09 7.91 -7.80
C VAL A 42 4.09 7.07 -7.01
N VAL A 43 3.82 7.48 -5.77
CA VAL A 43 2.91 6.82 -4.84
C VAL A 43 1.97 7.86 -4.26
N GLU A 44 0.70 7.50 -4.16
CA GLU A 44 -0.33 8.29 -3.49
C GLU A 44 -0.69 7.66 -2.15
N ARG A 45 -0.84 8.52 -1.14
CA ARG A 45 -1.34 8.15 0.17
C ARG A 45 -2.81 8.50 0.27
N ASN A 46 -3.63 7.49 0.52
CA ASN A 46 -5.06 7.63 0.73
C ASN A 46 -5.47 7.12 2.12
N VAL A 47 -6.54 7.69 2.66
CA VAL A 47 -7.13 7.21 3.92
C VAL A 47 -7.82 5.86 3.67
N TYR A 48 -7.64 4.90 4.56
CA TYR A 48 -8.28 3.60 4.41
C TYR A 48 -9.77 3.69 4.75
N TYR A 49 -10.64 3.26 3.82
CA TYR A 49 -12.09 3.43 3.98
C TYR A 49 -12.67 2.66 5.17
N ARG A 50 -12.09 1.50 5.55
CA ARG A 50 -12.57 0.72 6.71
C ARG A 50 -12.10 1.26 8.05
N ASP A 51 -10.94 1.90 8.06
CA ASP A 51 -10.37 2.50 9.26
C ASP A 51 -9.63 3.79 8.87
N ALA A 52 -10.26 4.93 9.15
CA ALA A 52 -9.73 6.23 8.81
C ALA A 52 -8.41 6.59 9.54
N ARG A 53 -8.02 5.82 10.57
CA ARG A 53 -6.73 5.97 11.25
C ARG A 53 -5.59 5.37 10.44
N GLN A 54 -5.91 4.48 9.51
CA GLN A 54 -4.94 3.82 8.66
C GLN A 54 -4.81 4.53 7.32
N ASN A 55 -3.62 4.43 6.74
CA ASN A 55 -3.33 4.95 5.41
C ASN A 55 -2.97 3.79 4.50
N VAL A 56 -3.53 3.81 3.31
CA VAL A 56 -3.19 2.91 2.21
C VAL A 56 -2.37 3.66 1.19
N TYR A 57 -1.40 2.96 0.62
CA TYR A 57 -0.52 3.46 -0.41
C TYR A 57 -0.84 2.77 -1.72
N THR A 58 -0.97 3.57 -2.76
CA THR A 58 -1.26 3.13 -4.13
C THR A 58 -0.24 3.75 -5.07
N LEU A 59 0.03 3.11 -6.20
CA LEU A 59 0.84 3.75 -7.24
C LEU A 59 0.05 4.91 -7.83
N ALA A 60 0.69 6.08 -7.92
CA ALA A 60 0.15 7.21 -8.67
C ALA A 60 0.01 6.75 -10.13
N ASP A 61 -1.20 6.82 -10.67
CA ASP A 61 -1.47 6.34 -12.03
C ASP A 61 -0.71 7.21 -13.03
N ARG A 62 0.46 6.73 -13.48
CA ARG A 62 1.04 7.11 -14.77
C ARG A 62 0.65 6.07 -15.81
N GLY A 63 -0.65 5.95 -16.07
CA GLY A 63 -1.19 5.26 -17.25
C GLY A 63 -1.21 3.74 -17.19
N ARG A 64 -1.70 3.13 -16.11
CA ARG A 64 -2.17 1.73 -16.20
C ARG A 64 -3.52 1.56 -15.50
N GLU A 65 -4.55 1.79 -16.31
CA GLU A 65 -5.87 1.21 -16.19
C GLU A 65 -5.77 -0.33 -16.12
N ARG A 66 -5.52 -0.91 -14.94
CA ARG A 66 -5.83 -2.30 -14.65
C ARG A 66 -5.90 -2.51 -13.14
N GLY A 67 -7.11 -2.40 -12.59
CA GLY A 67 -7.34 -2.78 -11.20
C GLY A 67 -8.60 -2.23 -10.56
N SER A 68 -9.72 -2.15 -11.28
CA SER A 68 -11.04 -2.24 -10.65
C SER A 68 -11.13 -3.60 -9.94
N GLY A 69 -10.84 -3.58 -8.64
CA GLY A 69 -10.88 -4.73 -7.74
C GLY A 69 -11.24 -4.23 -6.34
N THR A 70 -12.37 -3.52 -6.26
CA THR A 70 -13.15 -3.51 -5.03
C THR A 70 -13.67 -4.93 -4.86
N GLU A 71 -13.00 -5.73 -4.04
CA GLU A 71 -13.65 -6.81 -3.33
C GLU A 71 -13.45 -6.61 -1.83
N PRO A 72 -14.52 -6.81 -1.05
CA PRO A 72 -14.55 -6.48 0.36
C PRO A 72 -13.69 -7.44 1.19
N ASP A 73 -13.42 -7.02 2.42
CA ASP A 73 -13.06 -7.85 3.57
C ASP A 73 -13.95 -9.08 3.44
N ARG A 74 -13.36 -10.22 3.08
CA ARG A 74 -13.88 -11.45 3.64
C ARG A 74 -13.53 -11.34 5.11
N GLY A 75 -14.54 -11.00 5.88
CA GLY A 75 -14.47 -10.84 7.31
C GLY A 75 -13.65 -11.98 7.91
N ALA A 76 -12.75 -11.60 8.80
CA ALA A 76 -12.40 -12.43 9.93
C ALA A 76 -13.69 -12.73 10.70
N ALA A 77 -14.37 -13.80 10.28
CA ALA A 77 -15.43 -14.46 11.00
C ALA A 77 -15.03 -15.92 11.13
N ALA A 78 -14.46 -16.25 12.29
CA ALA A 78 -14.50 -17.54 12.96
C ALA A 78 -14.37 -17.17 14.45
N ALA A 79 -15.46 -17.20 15.22
CA ALA A 79 -15.93 -18.38 15.97
C ALA A 79 -14.86 -18.78 17.00
N GLU A 80 -15.06 -18.71 18.32
CA GLU A 80 -16.25 -18.73 19.19
C GLU A 80 -16.00 -17.84 20.43
#